data_AF-A0A2W4N7N9-F1
#
_entry.id   AF-A0A2W4N7N9-F1
#
_cell.length_a   1.000
_cell.length_b   1.000
_cell.length_c   1.000
_cell.angle_alpha   90.00
_cell.angle_beta   90.00
_cell.angle_gamma   90.00
#
_symmetry.space_group_name_H-M   'P 1'
#
loop_
_entity.id
_entity.type
_entity.pdbx_description
1 polymer ?
#
loop_
_entity_poly.entity_id
_entity_poly.type
_entity_poly.pdbx_seq_one_letter_code
_entity_poly.pdbx_strand_id
1 'polypeptide(L)'
;MTSPRSTRPEPARERAREPAHVPEPAHEHEHGHRHAQQHPDEPGHVRGRAEPREHGEHPQHAHAHEHRREHAHGRDHAHAHRHEPTHAHGHQHAHAHRHEHERAHGHQHAHDDAQALDHGHAHDDVFPASVPTPNAPLPRAAGAGKLLFFDTPSGISGDMTVAALLDLGVPLAVVTSALAPLGLGGFTVEHIPGRSGAVGGGRFVVRVEGAQPERSYAAIDRLLEGADLEPAVRALARAIFRRIAEAESEVHRLPIESVHFHEVGAVDSIVDIVGAAACFVYLGARVVASPLPLGRGTVRCQHGELPLPAPATVLCLRGVPTYDAGIPGELVTPTGAAIVATVAEAFLAWPTIVPERVGIGVGTRRFPDRPNVVRAVLGSAPEAHAGTHVVLEANVDDMTGELAGHALATLLTAGALDAWATPVTMKKGRPGLVISVLCERARADALSAVLLTETSSIGVRRFEVVRTERPRRVHVVETPFGSIPLKVSEGAFGPPQVKPEFDACVERARAAGVPVRTVIAAALAAYRGS
;
A
#
# COMPACT_ATOMS: atom_id res chain seq x y z
N MET A 1 -56.81 -47.00 15.90
CA MET A 1 -55.58 -47.47 15.22
C MET A 1 -54.48 -46.48 15.61
N THR A 2 -53.61 -46.74 16.60
CA THR A 2 -52.36 -47.53 16.51
C THR A 2 -51.50 -47.07 15.33
N SER A 3 -50.29 -46.51 15.48
CA SER A 3 -49.19 -46.93 16.38
C SER A 3 -48.21 -45.77 16.74
N PRO A 4 -47.19 -45.99 17.63
CA PRO A 4 -46.59 -44.93 18.44
C PRO A 4 -45.29 -44.30 17.88
N ARG A 5 -44.82 -43.20 18.50
CA ARG A 5 -43.47 -42.66 18.32
C ARG A 5 -42.59 -42.83 19.56
N SER A 6 -41.42 -43.42 19.31
CA SER A 6 -40.33 -43.68 20.25
C SER A 6 -39.79 -42.41 20.90
N THR A 7 -39.57 -42.46 22.22
CA THR A 7 -38.69 -41.56 22.96
C THR A 7 -37.23 -41.99 22.80
N ARG A 8 -36.34 -41.02 22.54
CA ARG A 8 -34.87 -41.16 22.70
C ARG A 8 -34.43 -40.16 23.78
N PRO A 9 -33.56 -40.54 24.73
CA PRO A 9 -33.02 -39.61 25.72
C PRO A 9 -31.87 -38.77 25.15
N GLU A 10 -31.70 -37.56 25.69
CA GLU A 10 -30.59 -36.65 25.40
C GLU A 10 -29.25 -37.16 26.00
N PRO A 11 -28.10 -36.92 25.35
CA PRO A 11 -26.79 -37.10 25.97
C PRO A 11 -26.47 -35.96 26.95
N ALA A 12 -25.86 -36.31 28.09
CA ALA A 12 -25.58 -35.38 29.18
C ALA A 12 -24.51 -34.32 28.85
N ARG A 13 -24.65 -33.13 29.43
CA ARG A 13 -23.67 -32.03 29.33
C ARG A 13 -22.40 -32.36 30.10
N GLU A 14 -21.29 -32.52 29.38
CA GLU A 14 -19.96 -32.63 29.97
C GLU A 14 -19.46 -31.25 30.43
N ARG A 15 -19.07 -31.13 31.70
CA ARG A 15 -18.58 -29.86 32.27
C ARG A 15 -17.08 -29.72 31.98
N ALA A 16 -16.73 -28.83 31.05
CA ALA A 16 -15.35 -28.38 30.87
C ALA A 16 -14.82 -27.76 32.18
N ARG A 17 -13.61 -28.16 32.59
CA ARG A 17 -12.91 -27.62 33.76
C ARG A 17 -12.07 -26.41 33.33
N GLU A 18 -12.19 -25.31 34.07
CA GLU A 18 -11.29 -24.16 33.95
C GLU A 18 -9.87 -24.53 34.42
N PRO A 19 -8.80 -24.12 33.72
CA PRO A 19 -7.44 -24.24 34.22
C PRO A 19 -7.16 -23.12 35.25
N ALA A 20 -6.70 -23.51 36.44
CA ALA A 20 -6.41 -22.58 37.52
C ALA A 20 -5.14 -21.74 37.23
N HIS A 21 -5.21 -20.45 37.57
CA HIS A 21 -4.10 -19.51 37.48
C HIS A 21 -3.05 -19.82 38.56
N VAL A 22 -1.82 -20.15 38.14
CA VAL A 22 -0.68 -20.31 39.07
C VAL A 22 0.03 -18.96 39.22
N PRO A 23 0.29 -18.47 40.45
CA PRO A 23 1.09 -17.28 40.70
C PRO A 23 2.58 -17.61 40.82
N GLU A 24 3.45 -16.74 40.30
CA GLU A 24 4.91 -16.83 40.48
C GLU A 24 5.33 -16.42 41.91
N PRO A 25 6.36 -17.05 42.51
CA PRO A 25 6.89 -16.64 43.81
C PRO A 25 7.88 -15.48 43.69
N ALA A 26 7.73 -14.47 44.55
CA ALA A 26 8.73 -13.44 44.76
C ALA A 26 9.92 -14.00 45.58
N HIS A 27 11.14 -13.57 45.24
CA HIS A 27 12.33 -13.81 46.05
C HIS A 27 13.06 -12.49 46.35
N GLU A 28 13.06 -12.12 47.63
CA GLU A 28 14.03 -11.19 48.22
C GLU A 28 15.34 -11.94 48.52
N HIS A 29 16.50 -11.29 48.40
CA HIS A 29 17.47 -11.08 49.50
C HIS A 29 18.81 -10.48 49.03
N GLU A 30 19.10 -9.30 49.59
CA GLU A 30 20.38 -8.83 50.17
C GLU A 30 21.69 -8.67 49.38
N HIS A 31 22.55 -7.82 49.97
CA HIS A 31 23.72 -7.17 49.39
C HIS A 31 25.04 -7.93 49.58
N GLY A 32 26.03 -7.64 48.72
CA GLY A 32 27.43 -7.97 48.98
C GLY A 32 28.42 -7.39 47.97
N HIS A 33 28.86 -6.13 48.14
CA HIS A 33 30.01 -5.59 47.41
C HIS A 33 31.29 -5.67 48.25
N ARG A 34 32.38 -6.15 47.63
CA ARG A 34 33.77 -5.70 47.82
C ARG A 34 34.67 -6.44 46.82
N HIS A 35 35.53 -5.72 46.11
CA HIS A 35 36.93 -6.08 45.90
C HIS A 35 37.69 -4.87 45.36
N ALA A 36 38.92 -4.67 45.85
CA ALA A 36 39.78 -3.53 45.52
C ALA A 36 40.81 -3.88 44.43
N GLN A 37 41.26 -2.87 43.70
CA GLN A 37 42.43 -2.96 42.82
C GLN A 37 43.72 -2.66 43.59
N GLN A 38 44.84 -3.25 43.13
CA GLN A 38 46.18 -2.76 43.37
C GLN A 38 46.98 -2.79 42.06
N HIS A 39 47.65 -1.68 41.76
CA HIS A 39 48.70 -1.49 40.74
C HIS A 39 50.07 -1.46 41.48
N PRO A 40 51.25 -1.57 40.81
CA PRO A 40 51.76 -0.64 39.77
C PRO A 40 52.15 -1.39 38.47
N ASP A 41 53.13 -1.09 37.62
CA ASP A 41 54.12 0.01 37.53
C ASP A 41 54.50 0.35 36.06
N GLU A 42 55.31 1.40 35.89
CA GLU A 42 55.91 1.91 34.63
C GLU A 42 57.43 1.52 34.54
N PRO A 43 58.34 2.06 33.65
CA PRO A 43 58.22 3.09 32.60
C PRO A 43 59.00 2.93 31.25
N GLY A 44 58.60 3.74 30.26
CA GLY A 44 59.48 4.74 29.62
C GLY A 44 60.17 4.48 28.26
N HIS A 45 59.99 5.41 27.28
CA HIS A 45 61.08 6.19 26.67
C HIS A 45 60.62 7.33 25.71
N VAL A 46 61.53 8.24 25.36
CA VAL A 46 61.28 9.58 24.76
C VAL A 46 62.26 9.90 23.62
N ARG A 47 61.83 10.67 22.59
CA ARG A 47 62.54 11.66 21.69
C ARG A 47 61.93 11.61 20.27
N GLY A 48 61.90 12.68 19.45
CA GLY A 48 62.38 14.06 19.57
C GLY A 48 61.86 14.97 18.42
N ARG A 49 62.17 16.27 18.45
CA ARG A 49 61.61 17.35 17.57
C ARG A 49 62.32 17.53 16.21
N ALA A 50 61.60 18.11 15.24
CA ALA A 50 62.12 19.07 14.24
C ALA A 50 61.00 19.99 13.68
N GLU A 51 61.33 21.25 13.35
CA GLU A 51 60.49 22.34 12.77
C GLU A 51 61.29 23.05 11.65
N PRO A 52 60.83 24.14 10.99
CA PRO A 52 59.57 24.35 10.25
C PRO A 52 59.81 24.96 8.83
N ARG A 53 58.76 25.21 8.04
CA ARG A 53 58.70 26.28 7.00
C ARG A 53 57.27 26.82 6.84
N GLU A 54 57.14 28.12 6.61
CA GLU A 54 55.88 28.89 6.58
C GLU A 54 55.37 29.17 5.16
N HIS A 55 54.05 29.40 5.03
CA HIS A 55 53.40 30.60 4.43
C HIS A 55 51.90 30.35 4.15
N GLY A 56 51.01 31.29 4.53
CA GLY A 56 49.59 31.29 4.11
C GLY A 56 48.57 31.63 5.20
N GLU A 57 48.29 32.93 5.38
CA GLU A 57 47.23 33.52 6.24
C GLU A 57 45.82 33.34 5.61
N HIS A 58 44.64 33.50 6.23
CA HIS A 58 44.18 33.84 7.60
C HIS A 58 42.72 33.27 7.83
N PRO A 59 42.00 33.51 8.94
CA PRO A 59 41.51 32.45 9.85
C PRO A 59 40.07 31.96 9.64
N GLN A 60 39.79 30.74 10.15
CA GLN A 60 38.44 30.32 10.57
C GLN A 60 38.39 30.27 12.11
N HIS A 61 37.37 30.88 12.71
CA HIS A 61 37.17 30.85 14.16
C HIS A 61 36.48 29.55 14.59
N ALA A 62 37.09 28.83 15.53
CA ALA A 62 36.48 27.71 16.24
C ALA A 62 36.31 28.09 17.73
N HIS A 63 35.14 27.79 18.29
CA HIS A 63 34.87 27.95 19.72
C HIS A 63 34.93 26.60 20.42
N ALA A 64 35.68 26.55 21.53
CA ALA A 64 35.73 25.40 22.42
C ALA A 64 34.90 25.67 23.68
N HIS A 65 34.26 24.63 24.22
CA HIS A 65 33.60 24.68 25.52
C HIS A 65 34.17 23.57 26.42
N GLU A 66 34.50 23.94 27.65
CA GLU A 66 35.05 23.07 28.68
C GLU A 66 34.00 22.91 29.80
N HIS A 67 33.77 21.67 30.24
CA HIS A 67 32.85 21.38 31.35
C HIS A 67 33.55 20.55 32.43
N ARG A 68 33.78 21.16 33.59
CA ARG A 68 34.12 20.43 34.82
C ARG A 68 32.88 19.74 35.40
N ARG A 69 33.07 18.55 35.96
CA ARG A 69 32.07 17.86 36.81
C ARG A 69 32.63 17.72 38.22
N GLU A 70 31.78 18.01 39.20
CA GLU A 70 31.93 17.57 40.59
C GLU A 70 30.59 16.96 41.03
N HIS A 71 30.62 16.00 41.95
CA HIS A 71 29.45 15.23 42.39
C HIS A 71 29.32 15.25 43.92
N ALA A 72 28.09 15.41 44.45
CA ALA A 72 27.68 14.77 45.70
C ALA A 72 26.13 14.68 45.86
N HIS A 73 25.72 13.60 46.50
CA HIS A 73 24.38 13.03 46.80
C HIS A 73 23.28 13.94 47.41
N GLY A 74 22.01 13.53 47.24
CA GLY A 74 21.09 13.44 48.39
C GLY A 74 19.56 13.65 48.21
N ARG A 75 18.81 12.53 48.14
CA ARG A 75 17.39 12.33 48.51
C ARG A 75 16.26 12.89 47.61
N ASP A 76 15.16 12.13 47.64
CA ASP A 76 13.92 12.33 46.88
C ASP A 76 13.07 13.49 47.37
N HIS A 77 12.43 14.19 46.43
CA HIS A 77 11.01 14.57 46.53
C HIS A 77 10.41 14.68 45.13
N ALA A 78 9.35 13.91 44.85
CA ALA A 78 8.59 14.04 43.62
C ALA A 78 7.55 15.15 43.75
N HIS A 79 7.83 16.32 43.17
CA HIS A 79 6.83 17.35 42.93
C HIS A 79 6.73 17.65 41.42
N ALA A 80 5.59 17.33 40.83
CA ALA A 80 5.29 17.66 39.45
C ALA A 80 4.82 19.12 39.35
N HIS A 81 5.69 20.02 38.90
CA HIS A 81 5.30 21.36 38.46
C HIS A 81 5.85 21.65 37.06
N ARG A 82 4.92 21.90 36.13
CA ARG A 82 5.24 22.45 34.80
C ARG A 82 5.78 23.87 34.95
N HIS A 83 6.88 24.16 34.26
CA HIS A 83 7.15 25.52 33.77
C HIS A 83 7.77 25.43 32.37
N GLU A 84 7.09 26.02 31.39
CA GLU A 84 7.66 26.35 30.09
C GLU A 84 8.41 27.69 30.21
N PRO A 85 9.67 27.78 29.77
CA PRO A 85 10.34 29.06 29.56
C PRO A 85 10.20 29.49 28.09
N THR A 86 9.16 30.26 27.78
CA THR A 86 9.07 30.97 26.50
C THR A 86 9.96 32.22 26.53
N HIS A 87 11.11 32.18 25.87
CA HIS A 87 11.85 33.37 25.47
C HIS A 87 12.07 33.36 23.96
N ALA A 88 11.38 34.26 23.26
CA ALA A 88 11.63 34.59 21.86
C ALA A 88 12.10 36.06 21.79
N HIS A 89 13.21 36.31 21.12
CA HIS A 89 13.68 37.66 20.84
C HIS A 89 13.10 38.16 19.51
N GLY A 90 12.37 39.27 19.54
CA GLY A 90 11.95 39.98 18.33
C GLY A 90 12.93 41.10 17.99
N HIS A 91 13.50 41.08 16.79
CA HIS A 91 14.19 42.22 16.21
C HIS A 91 13.25 42.96 15.25
N GLN A 92 13.01 44.25 15.51
CA GLN A 92 12.30 45.13 14.58
C GLN A 92 13.28 45.82 13.65
N HIS A 93 13.09 45.68 12.33
CA HIS A 93 13.72 46.53 11.33
C HIS A 93 12.72 47.59 10.87
N ALA A 94 13.03 48.87 11.12
CA ALA A 94 12.23 49.99 10.64
C ALA A 94 12.81 50.49 9.30
N HIS A 95 12.04 50.35 8.22
CA HIS A 95 12.29 51.05 6.95
C HIS A 95 11.30 52.22 6.82
N ALA A 96 11.82 53.44 6.74
CA ALA A 96 11.02 54.64 6.61
C ALA A 96 10.72 54.92 5.13
N HIS A 97 9.43 54.90 4.76
CA HIS A 97 8.94 55.47 3.51
C HIS A 97 7.95 56.59 3.83
N ARG A 98 8.20 57.79 3.30
CA ARG A 98 7.28 58.92 3.38
C ARG A 98 6.26 58.82 2.26
N HIS A 99 4.98 58.77 2.64
CA HIS A 99 3.88 59.26 1.80
C HIS A 99 2.93 60.07 2.67
N GLU A 100 2.75 61.33 2.32
CA GLU A 100 1.69 62.18 2.87
C GLU A 100 0.38 61.85 2.14
N HIS A 101 -0.73 61.73 2.87
CA HIS A 101 -2.01 62.33 2.47
C HIS A 101 -2.98 62.37 3.66
N GLU A 102 -3.82 63.40 3.67
CA GLU A 102 -4.71 63.75 4.77
C GLU A 102 -6.02 62.93 4.69
N ARG A 103 -6.40 62.27 5.80
CA ARG A 103 -7.76 62.24 6.37
C ARG A 103 -7.79 61.39 7.64
N ALA A 104 -8.33 61.95 8.72
CA ALA A 104 -8.45 61.27 10.00
C ALA A 104 -9.82 60.59 10.14
N HIS A 105 -9.82 59.29 10.42
CA HIS A 105 -10.94 58.58 11.01
C HIS A 105 -10.41 57.72 12.16
N GLY A 106 -11.03 57.84 13.34
CA GLY A 106 -10.58 57.16 14.55
C GLY A 106 -11.16 55.76 14.67
N HIS A 107 -10.35 54.81 15.14
CA HIS A 107 -10.80 53.50 15.56
C HIS A 107 -10.46 53.27 17.04
N GLN A 108 -11.44 52.78 17.80
CA GLN A 108 -11.17 52.13 19.09
C GLN A 108 -10.65 50.72 18.82
N HIS A 109 -9.50 50.38 19.39
CA HIS A 109 -9.01 49.01 19.40
C HIS A 109 -9.43 48.31 20.70
N ALA A 110 -10.20 47.24 20.57
CA ALA A 110 -10.19 46.14 21.53
C ALA A 110 -9.29 45.04 20.93
N HIS A 111 -8.33 44.56 21.72
CA HIS A 111 -7.46 43.45 21.33
C HIS A 111 -8.02 42.16 21.93
N ASP A 112 -8.21 41.16 21.08
CA ASP A 112 -8.21 39.74 21.47
C ASP A 112 -7.20 39.03 20.56
N ASP A 113 -6.14 38.51 21.16
CA ASP A 113 -4.99 37.94 20.45
C ASP A 113 -5.26 36.48 20.06
N ALA A 114 -5.68 36.27 18.81
CA ALA A 114 -5.81 34.94 18.20
C ALA A 114 -5.46 34.94 16.70
N GLN A 115 -4.29 35.49 16.34
CA GLN A 115 -3.79 35.40 14.95
C GLN A 115 -3.26 34.00 14.63
N ALA A 116 -4.19 33.09 14.30
CA ALA A 116 -3.90 32.15 13.23
C ALA A 116 -3.63 32.94 11.94
N LEU A 117 -2.63 32.54 11.17
CA LEU A 117 -2.34 33.12 9.85
C LEU A 117 -3.37 32.62 8.82
N ASP A 118 -4.61 33.10 8.96
CA ASP A 118 -5.65 32.90 7.96
C ASP A 118 -5.49 33.91 6.82
N HIS A 119 -4.79 33.48 5.76
CA HIS A 119 -4.84 34.16 4.46
C HIS A 119 -6.07 33.73 3.66
N GLY A 120 -7.24 33.82 4.29
CA GLY A 120 -8.55 33.55 3.75
C GLY A 120 -9.02 34.62 2.75
N HIS A 121 -8.33 34.75 1.62
CA HIS A 121 -8.90 35.47 0.48
C HIS A 121 -10.01 34.65 -0.16
N ALA A 122 -11.24 34.86 0.34
CA ALA A 122 -12.45 34.47 -0.33
C ALA A 122 -12.55 35.24 -1.66
N HIS A 123 -12.05 34.64 -2.72
CA HIS A 123 -12.33 35.10 -4.08
C HIS A 123 -13.77 34.74 -4.42
N ASP A 124 -14.62 35.74 -4.61
CA ASP A 124 -15.86 35.56 -5.38
C ASP A 124 -15.47 35.04 -6.78
N ASP A 125 -16.05 33.90 -7.17
CA ASP A 125 -15.67 33.14 -8.37
C ASP A 125 -16.05 33.87 -9.67
N VAL A 126 -15.27 34.89 -10.05
CA VAL A 126 -15.32 35.51 -11.39
C VAL A 126 -14.52 34.65 -12.37
N PHE A 127 -15.21 33.96 -13.27
CA PHE A 127 -14.62 33.05 -14.25
C PHE A 127 -13.77 33.79 -15.30
N PRO A 128 -12.47 33.48 -15.47
CA PRO A 128 -11.76 33.82 -16.70
C PRO A 128 -12.28 32.96 -17.85
N ALA A 129 -12.49 33.55 -19.03
CA ALA A 129 -13.14 32.92 -20.18
C ALA A 129 -12.37 31.72 -20.79
N SER A 130 -11.14 31.47 -20.36
CA SER A 130 -10.32 30.32 -20.77
C SER A 130 -10.29 29.25 -19.68
N VAL A 131 -11.40 28.53 -19.50
CA VAL A 131 -11.38 27.27 -18.74
C VAL A 131 -10.50 26.27 -19.51
N PRO A 132 -9.52 25.60 -18.87
CA PRO A 132 -8.75 24.54 -19.51
C PRO A 132 -9.68 23.47 -20.08
N THR A 133 -9.44 23.07 -21.34
CA THR A 133 -10.22 22.03 -22.01
C THR A 133 -10.16 20.72 -21.20
N PRO A 134 -11.26 19.96 -21.07
CA PRO A 134 -11.23 18.61 -20.50
C PRO A 134 -10.16 17.74 -21.17
N ASN A 135 -9.66 16.71 -20.45
CA ASN A 135 -8.68 15.79 -21.03
C ASN A 135 -9.18 15.23 -22.37
N ALA A 136 -8.27 15.13 -23.34
CA ALA A 136 -8.59 14.58 -24.65
C ALA A 136 -9.13 13.13 -24.50
N PRO A 137 -10.16 12.72 -25.28
CA PRO A 137 -10.78 11.42 -25.16
C PRO A 137 -9.78 10.26 -25.18
N LEU A 138 -9.85 9.40 -24.17
CA LEU A 138 -9.10 8.16 -24.09
C LEU A 138 -9.77 7.10 -24.99
N PRO A 139 -8.99 6.28 -25.72
CA PRO A 139 -9.53 5.12 -26.42
C PRO A 139 -9.96 4.02 -25.44
N ARG A 140 -10.79 3.10 -25.91
CA ARG A 140 -11.16 1.90 -25.17
C ARG A 140 -9.91 1.09 -24.80
N ALA A 141 -9.88 0.55 -23.60
CA ALA A 141 -8.77 -0.18 -22.99
C ALA A 141 -7.45 0.64 -22.80
N ALA A 142 -7.51 1.98 -22.79
CA ALA A 142 -6.33 2.83 -22.55
C ALA A 142 -5.62 2.59 -21.19
N GLY A 143 -6.31 1.95 -20.24
CA GLY A 143 -5.80 1.53 -18.95
C GLY A 143 -5.30 0.08 -18.88
N ALA A 144 -5.37 -0.70 -19.96
CA ALA A 144 -4.91 -2.09 -19.95
C ALA A 144 -3.41 -2.17 -19.55
N GLY A 145 -3.11 -3.01 -18.56
CA GLY A 145 -1.76 -3.13 -17.99
C GLY A 145 -1.33 -1.98 -17.06
N LYS A 146 -2.21 -1.00 -16.80
CA LYS A 146 -1.95 0.17 -15.95
C LYS A 146 -2.72 0.12 -14.64
N LEU A 147 -2.32 1.00 -13.73
CA LEU A 147 -2.96 1.24 -12.44
C LEU A 147 -3.85 2.49 -12.54
N LEU A 148 -5.06 2.39 -12.03
CA LEU A 148 -5.94 3.52 -11.76
C LEU A 148 -6.06 3.68 -10.24
N PHE A 149 -5.43 4.72 -9.71
CA PHE A 149 -5.51 5.05 -8.30
C PHE A 149 -6.62 6.08 -8.05
N PHE A 150 -7.61 5.69 -7.25
CA PHE A 150 -8.64 6.58 -6.72
C PHE A 150 -8.17 7.17 -5.39
N ASP A 151 -7.70 8.42 -5.43
CA ASP A 151 -7.40 9.20 -4.23
C ASP A 151 -8.65 9.97 -3.78
N THR A 152 -9.10 9.72 -2.55
CA THR A 152 -10.41 10.15 -2.04
C THR A 152 -10.30 11.02 -0.78
N PRO A 153 -9.55 12.14 -0.79
CA PRO A 153 -9.20 12.92 0.41
C PRO A 153 -10.40 13.55 1.13
N SER A 154 -11.52 13.66 0.41
CA SER A 154 -12.80 14.21 0.89
C SER A 154 -13.94 13.20 0.78
N GLY A 155 -13.62 11.92 0.60
CA GLY A 155 -14.57 10.82 0.41
C GLY A 155 -14.91 10.56 -1.04
N ILE A 156 -16.05 9.90 -1.30
CA ILE A 156 -16.46 9.41 -2.61
C ILE A 156 -17.98 9.18 -2.69
N SER A 157 -18.56 9.53 -3.83
CA SER A 157 -19.96 9.28 -4.21
C SER A 157 -20.04 8.76 -5.65
N GLY A 158 -21.24 8.35 -6.10
CA GLY A 158 -21.45 7.83 -7.44
C GLY A 158 -21.14 8.87 -8.53
N ASP A 159 -21.83 10.00 -8.48
CA ASP A 159 -21.63 11.17 -9.34
C ASP A 159 -20.16 11.61 -9.41
N MET A 160 -19.47 11.73 -8.27
CA MET A 160 -18.04 12.07 -8.21
C MET A 160 -17.15 11.00 -8.86
N THR A 161 -17.52 9.71 -8.77
CA THR A 161 -16.78 8.63 -9.44
C THR A 161 -16.92 8.73 -10.95
N VAL A 162 -18.14 8.90 -11.45
CA VAL A 162 -18.40 9.07 -12.89
C VAL A 162 -17.72 10.34 -13.40
N ALA A 163 -17.85 11.46 -12.68
CA ALA A 163 -17.21 12.73 -13.00
C ALA A 163 -15.68 12.59 -13.11
N ALA A 164 -15.03 11.92 -12.14
CA ALA A 164 -13.58 11.71 -12.16
C ALA A 164 -13.13 10.89 -13.39
N LEU A 165 -13.91 9.89 -13.81
CA LEU A 165 -13.60 9.05 -14.97
C LEU A 165 -13.87 9.77 -16.31
N LEU A 166 -14.92 10.60 -16.38
CA LEU A 166 -15.19 11.43 -17.56
C LEU A 166 -14.14 12.54 -17.70
N ASP A 167 -13.76 13.19 -16.60
CA ASP A 167 -12.70 14.21 -16.58
C ASP A 167 -11.31 13.62 -16.85
N LEU A 168 -11.05 12.34 -16.50
CA LEU A 168 -9.84 11.60 -16.89
C LEU A 168 -9.74 11.40 -18.42
N GLY A 169 -10.86 11.48 -19.13
CA GLY A 169 -10.96 11.37 -20.58
C GLY A 169 -11.85 10.23 -21.08
N VAL A 170 -12.61 9.51 -20.22
CA VAL A 170 -13.61 8.55 -20.74
C VAL A 170 -14.73 9.32 -21.45
N PRO A 171 -15.11 8.97 -22.70
CA PRO A 171 -16.15 9.71 -23.40
C PRO A 171 -17.53 9.57 -22.72
N LEU A 172 -18.28 10.68 -22.57
CA LEU A 172 -19.67 10.66 -22.06
C LEU A 172 -20.58 9.70 -22.84
N ALA A 173 -20.29 9.48 -24.13
CA ALA A 173 -20.98 8.51 -24.99
C ALA A 173 -20.91 7.07 -24.45
N VAL A 174 -19.88 6.71 -23.68
CA VAL A 174 -19.78 5.39 -23.01
C VAL A 174 -20.89 5.23 -21.98
N VAL A 175 -21.09 6.27 -21.16
CA VAL A 175 -22.14 6.30 -20.14
C VAL A 175 -23.52 6.30 -20.79
N THR A 176 -23.80 7.19 -21.74
CA THR A 176 -25.13 7.25 -22.38
C THR A 176 -25.48 5.99 -23.16
N SER A 177 -24.50 5.35 -23.82
CA SER A 177 -24.72 4.07 -24.52
C SER A 177 -24.99 2.90 -23.57
N ALA A 178 -24.43 2.92 -22.36
CA ALA A 178 -24.73 1.92 -21.33
C ALA A 178 -26.09 2.15 -20.66
N LEU A 179 -26.60 3.38 -20.64
CA LEU A 179 -27.90 3.70 -20.03
C LEU A 179 -29.09 3.47 -20.99
N ALA A 180 -28.91 3.69 -22.29
CA ALA A 180 -29.99 3.57 -23.27
C ALA A 180 -30.70 2.18 -23.28
N PRO A 181 -30.02 1.03 -23.16
CA PRO A 181 -30.67 -0.29 -23.11
C PRO A 181 -31.55 -0.54 -21.87
N LEU A 182 -31.47 0.31 -20.84
CA LEU A 182 -32.29 0.18 -19.63
C LEU A 182 -33.74 0.66 -19.85
N GLY A 183 -34.03 1.38 -20.94
CA GLY A 183 -35.38 1.91 -21.20
C GLY A 183 -35.89 2.90 -20.14
N LEU A 184 -34.99 3.48 -19.35
CA LEU A 184 -35.32 4.51 -18.36
C LEU A 184 -35.53 5.85 -19.09
N GLY A 185 -36.59 6.57 -18.72
CA GLY A 185 -36.91 7.91 -19.24
C GLY A 185 -37.07 8.93 -18.12
N GLY A 186 -37.29 10.20 -18.48
CA GLY A 186 -37.45 11.29 -17.51
C GLY A 186 -36.15 11.65 -16.79
N PHE A 187 -35.00 11.54 -17.47
CA PHE A 187 -33.74 12.10 -16.99
C PHE A 187 -32.82 12.51 -18.15
N THR A 188 -31.88 13.42 -17.88
CA THR A 188 -30.74 13.73 -18.74
C THR A 188 -29.44 13.62 -17.95
N VAL A 189 -28.32 13.43 -18.67
CA VAL A 189 -26.97 13.38 -18.09
C VAL A 189 -26.04 14.35 -18.80
N GLU A 190 -25.29 15.12 -18.02
CA GLU A 190 -24.36 16.13 -18.50
C GLU A 190 -23.00 15.95 -17.81
N HIS A 191 -21.91 16.19 -18.54
CA HIS A 191 -20.58 16.38 -17.96
C HIS A 191 -20.19 17.85 -18.14
N ILE A 192 -20.09 18.59 -17.04
CA ILE A 192 -19.84 20.04 -17.06
C ILE A 192 -18.60 20.38 -16.23
N PRO A 193 -17.87 21.47 -16.56
CA PRO A 193 -16.81 21.97 -15.68
C PRO A 193 -17.36 22.35 -14.31
N GLY A 194 -16.58 22.08 -13.26
CA GLY A 194 -16.90 22.45 -11.90
C GLY A 194 -15.66 22.79 -11.08
N ARG A 195 -15.90 23.34 -9.89
CA ARG A 195 -14.85 23.72 -8.94
C ARG A 195 -15.28 23.42 -7.51
N SER A 196 -14.32 23.13 -6.64
CA SER A 196 -14.47 23.11 -5.19
C SER A 196 -13.18 23.68 -4.56
N GLY A 197 -13.31 24.78 -3.82
CA GLY A 197 -12.15 25.55 -3.34
C GLY A 197 -11.23 25.98 -4.49
N ALA A 198 -9.94 25.69 -4.38
CA ALA A 198 -8.95 25.97 -5.43
C ALA A 198 -8.91 24.91 -6.56
N VAL A 199 -9.66 23.81 -6.47
CA VAL A 199 -9.55 22.66 -7.38
C VAL A 199 -10.67 22.67 -8.43
N GLY A 200 -10.30 22.75 -9.71
CA GLY A 200 -11.19 22.53 -10.84
C GLY A 200 -11.23 21.07 -11.29
N GLY A 201 -12.30 20.69 -11.99
CA GLY A 201 -12.51 19.34 -12.52
C GLY A 201 -13.87 19.19 -13.20
N GLY A 202 -14.30 17.94 -13.38
CA GLY A 202 -15.61 17.59 -13.91
C GLY A 202 -16.70 17.51 -12.84
N ARG A 203 -17.93 17.78 -13.25
CA ARG A 203 -19.16 17.39 -12.54
C ARG A 203 -20.03 16.56 -13.47
N PHE A 204 -20.42 15.39 -13.00
CA PHE A 204 -21.46 14.58 -13.63
C PHE A 204 -22.79 15.00 -13.03
N VAL A 205 -23.71 15.48 -13.87
CA VAL A 205 -25.00 16.00 -13.44
C VAL A 205 -26.09 15.14 -14.06
N VAL A 206 -26.79 14.41 -13.21
CA VAL A 206 -28.06 13.76 -13.56
C VAL A 206 -29.17 14.77 -13.26
N ARG A 207 -30.03 15.04 -14.25
CA ARG A 207 -31.23 15.88 -14.08
C ARG A 207 -32.44 15.00 -14.23
N VAL A 208 -33.25 14.88 -13.19
CA VAL A 208 -34.44 14.02 -13.19
C VAL A 208 -35.69 14.87 -13.37
N GLU A 209 -36.57 14.41 -14.25
CA GLU A 209 -37.87 15.01 -14.52
C GLU A 209 -38.96 14.29 -13.71
N GLY A 210 -39.67 15.04 -12.86
CA GLY A 210 -40.80 14.54 -12.08
C GLY A 210 -40.43 13.58 -10.93
N ALA A 211 -41.46 13.00 -10.32
CA ALA A 211 -41.29 12.01 -9.25
C ALA A 211 -40.89 10.65 -9.84
N GLN A 212 -39.84 10.05 -9.30
CA GLN A 212 -39.37 8.73 -9.73
C GLN A 212 -39.96 7.62 -8.85
N PRO A 213 -40.28 6.44 -9.41
CA PRO A 213 -40.69 5.29 -8.63
C PRO A 213 -39.49 4.74 -7.85
N GLU A 214 -39.70 4.45 -6.58
CA GLU A 214 -38.82 3.59 -5.79
C GLU A 214 -38.76 2.19 -6.42
N ARG A 215 -37.60 1.53 -6.32
CA ARG A 215 -37.37 0.20 -6.89
C ARG A 215 -36.79 -0.71 -5.82
N SER A 216 -37.29 -1.94 -5.75
CA SER A 216 -36.64 -3.00 -4.96
C SER A 216 -35.38 -3.48 -5.66
N TYR A 217 -34.44 -4.05 -4.90
CA TYR A 217 -33.24 -4.67 -5.45
C TYR A 217 -33.61 -5.71 -6.54
N ALA A 218 -34.61 -6.55 -6.29
CA ALA A 218 -35.11 -7.54 -7.24
C ALA A 218 -35.74 -6.92 -8.52
N ALA A 219 -36.16 -5.65 -8.51
CA ALA A 219 -36.59 -4.95 -9.72
C ALA A 219 -35.40 -4.41 -10.53
N ILE A 220 -34.38 -3.86 -9.86
CA ILE A 220 -33.14 -3.38 -10.50
C ILE A 220 -32.32 -4.54 -11.08
N ASP A 221 -32.21 -5.65 -10.35
CA ASP A 221 -31.47 -6.82 -10.80
C ASP A 221 -32.08 -7.41 -12.10
N ARG A 222 -33.41 -7.48 -12.18
CA ARG A 222 -34.14 -7.85 -13.41
C ARG A 222 -34.00 -6.83 -14.53
N LEU A 223 -33.97 -5.54 -14.22
CA LEU A 223 -33.75 -4.47 -15.19
C LEU A 223 -32.36 -4.59 -15.85
N LEU A 224 -31.33 -4.77 -15.03
CA LEU A 224 -29.94 -4.97 -15.50
C LEU A 224 -29.78 -6.28 -16.27
N GLU A 225 -30.45 -7.35 -15.83
CA GLU A 225 -30.36 -8.64 -16.51
C GLU A 225 -31.09 -8.67 -17.85
N GLY A 226 -32.23 -7.97 -17.98
CA GLY A 226 -33.00 -7.89 -19.23
C GLY A 226 -32.46 -6.89 -20.25
N ALA A 227 -31.62 -5.94 -19.84
CA ALA A 227 -31.05 -4.92 -20.72
C ALA A 227 -29.92 -5.46 -21.62
N ASP A 228 -29.78 -4.92 -22.83
CA ASP A 228 -28.68 -5.26 -23.76
C ASP A 228 -27.38 -4.54 -23.39
N LEU A 229 -26.87 -4.87 -22.19
CA LEU A 229 -25.61 -4.36 -21.65
C LEU A 229 -24.45 -5.28 -22.03
N GLU A 230 -23.28 -4.70 -22.29
CA GLU A 230 -22.03 -5.46 -22.39
C GLU A 230 -21.86 -6.36 -21.13
N PRO A 231 -21.52 -7.66 -21.28
CA PRO A 231 -21.54 -8.60 -20.16
C PRO A 231 -20.72 -8.17 -18.94
N ALA A 232 -19.56 -7.54 -19.15
CA ALA A 232 -18.72 -7.04 -18.07
C ALA A 232 -19.36 -5.84 -17.33
N VAL A 233 -20.03 -4.93 -18.05
CA VAL A 233 -20.75 -3.79 -17.46
C VAL A 233 -21.94 -4.30 -16.65
N ARG A 234 -22.70 -5.25 -17.20
CA ARG A 234 -23.83 -5.91 -16.54
C ARG A 234 -23.40 -6.57 -15.24
N ALA A 235 -22.35 -7.40 -15.30
CA ALA A 235 -21.83 -8.11 -14.14
C ALA A 235 -21.34 -7.15 -13.05
N LEU A 236 -20.59 -6.11 -13.41
CA LEU A 236 -20.07 -5.13 -12.45
C LEU A 236 -21.19 -4.29 -11.82
N ALA A 237 -22.14 -3.78 -12.61
CA ALA A 237 -23.28 -3.04 -12.08
C ALA A 237 -24.13 -3.89 -11.13
N ARG A 238 -24.43 -5.15 -11.49
CA ARG A 238 -25.16 -6.09 -10.61
C ARG A 238 -24.37 -6.39 -9.33
N ALA A 239 -23.04 -6.52 -9.39
CA ALA A 239 -22.20 -6.73 -8.21
C ALA A 239 -22.21 -5.52 -7.26
N ILE A 240 -22.13 -4.29 -7.78
CA ILE A 240 -22.22 -3.06 -6.97
C ILE A 240 -23.60 -2.95 -6.30
N PHE A 241 -24.69 -3.13 -7.06
CA PHE A 241 -26.05 -3.12 -6.50
C PHE A 241 -26.26 -4.21 -5.46
N ARG A 242 -25.72 -5.41 -5.70
CA ARG A 242 -25.80 -6.51 -4.74
C ARG A 242 -25.09 -6.18 -3.43
N ARG A 243 -23.91 -5.54 -3.47
CA ARG A 243 -23.21 -5.09 -2.25
C ARG A 243 -24.08 -4.13 -1.42
N ILE A 244 -24.76 -3.18 -2.06
CA ILE A 244 -25.69 -2.28 -1.36
C ILE A 244 -26.88 -3.07 -0.82
N ALA A 245 -27.46 -3.99 -1.60
CA ALA A 245 -28.59 -4.81 -1.15
C ALA A 245 -28.21 -5.71 0.05
N GLU A 246 -27.01 -6.28 0.09
CA GLU A 246 -26.48 -7.04 1.23
C GLU A 246 -26.31 -6.14 2.47
N ALA A 247 -25.80 -4.91 2.30
CA ALA A 247 -25.72 -3.93 3.38
C ALA A 247 -27.11 -3.55 3.92
N GLU A 248 -28.04 -3.14 3.06
CA GLU A 248 -29.40 -2.73 3.47
C GLU A 248 -30.20 -3.90 4.08
N SER A 249 -30.02 -5.12 3.56
CA SER A 249 -30.56 -6.36 4.13
C SER A 249 -30.13 -6.53 5.60
N GLU A 250 -28.86 -6.25 5.92
CA GLU A 250 -28.33 -6.31 7.28
C GLU A 250 -28.76 -5.11 8.15
N VAL A 251 -28.83 -3.88 7.61
CA VAL A 251 -29.38 -2.70 8.32
C VAL A 251 -30.83 -2.96 8.76
N HIS A 252 -31.68 -3.35 7.81
CA HIS A 252 -33.11 -3.53 8.01
C HIS A 252 -33.48 -4.90 8.61
N ARG A 253 -32.54 -5.85 8.65
CA ARG A 253 -32.74 -7.25 9.09
C ARG A 253 -33.84 -7.98 8.30
N LEU A 254 -33.85 -7.76 6.99
CA LEU A 254 -34.81 -8.35 6.04
C LEU A 254 -34.06 -9.21 5.01
N PRO A 255 -34.70 -10.23 4.40
CA PRO A 255 -34.12 -10.96 3.27
C PRO A 255 -33.74 -10.00 2.13
N ILE A 256 -32.64 -10.28 1.43
CA ILE A 256 -32.11 -9.41 0.36
C ILE A 256 -33.12 -9.20 -0.78
N GLU A 257 -33.97 -10.19 -1.04
CA GLU A 257 -35.05 -10.14 -2.03
C GLU A 257 -36.17 -9.15 -1.65
N SER A 258 -36.26 -8.81 -0.36
CA SER A 258 -37.24 -7.88 0.22
C SER A 258 -36.67 -6.46 0.41
N VAL A 259 -35.45 -6.18 -0.05
CA VAL A 259 -34.84 -4.85 0.06
C VAL A 259 -35.50 -3.88 -0.92
N HIS A 260 -36.10 -2.83 -0.36
CA HIS A 260 -36.60 -1.66 -1.07
C HIS A 260 -35.60 -0.52 -0.93
N PHE A 261 -35.09 0.01 -2.05
CA PHE A 261 -34.16 1.12 -2.02
C PHE A 261 -34.92 2.44 -2.13
N HIS A 262 -35.08 3.12 -0.99
CA HIS A 262 -35.75 4.42 -0.91
C HIS A 262 -34.93 5.54 -1.58
N GLU A 263 -33.59 5.50 -1.44
CA GLU A 263 -32.67 6.49 -2.05
C GLU A 263 -31.84 5.89 -3.19
N VAL A 264 -31.34 4.66 -3.04
CA VAL A 264 -30.51 3.98 -4.05
C VAL A 264 -31.32 3.41 -5.23
N GLY A 265 -32.66 3.38 -5.13
CA GLY A 265 -33.56 2.88 -6.17
C GLY A 265 -34.01 3.95 -7.18
N ALA A 266 -33.67 5.21 -6.89
CA ALA A 266 -33.89 6.35 -7.77
C ALA A 266 -33.03 6.27 -9.03
N VAL A 267 -33.43 7.02 -10.06
CA VAL A 267 -32.72 7.02 -11.35
C VAL A 267 -31.27 7.47 -11.20
N ASP A 268 -30.98 8.47 -10.36
CA ASP A 268 -29.61 8.95 -10.10
C ASP A 268 -28.64 7.82 -9.71
N SER A 269 -29.01 6.97 -8.75
CA SER A 269 -28.15 5.87 -8.31
C SER A 269 -27.98 4.78 -9.37
N ILE A 270 -28.98 4.53 -10.21
CA ILE A 270 -28.84 3.61 -11.35
C ILE A 270 -27.91 4.21 -12.41
N VAL A 271 -28.07 5.50 -12.69
CA VAL A 271 -27.25 6.25 -13.65
C VAL A 271 -25.79 6.31 -13.20
N ASP A 272 -25.55 6.57 -11.91
CA ASP A 272 -24.22 6.56 -11.29
C ASP A 272 -23.56 5.18 -11.34
N ILE A 273 -24.26 4.12 -10.89
CA ILE A 273 -23.67 2.77 -10.78
C ILE A 273 -23.40 2.18 -12.17
N VAL A 274 -24.36 2.31 -13.11
CA VAL A 274 -24.18 1.80 -14.48
C VAL A 274 -23.17 2.65 -15.24
N GLY A 275 -23.18 3.98 -15.06
CA GLY A 275 -22.20 4.89 -15.65
C GLY A 275 -20.78 4.59 -15.16
N ALA A 276 -20.59 4.39 -13.85
CA ALA A 276 -19.30 4.02 -13.27
C ALA A 276 -18.84 2.66 -13.81
N ALA A 277 -19.70 1.64 -13.80
CA ALA A 277 -19.39 0.31 -14.33
C ALA A 277 -18.98 0.36 -15.81
N ALA A 278 -19.68 1.15 -16.63
CA ALA A 278 -19.34 1.38 -18.03
C ALA A 278 -17.97 2.04 -18.20
N CYS A 279 -17.67 3.07 -17.41
CA CYS A 279 -16.36 3.75 -17.44
C CYS A 279 -15.21 2.82 -17.00
N PHE A 280 -15.38 2.02 -15.95
CA PHE A 280 -14.36 1.06 -15.50
C PHE A 280 -14.07 0.00 -16.56
N VAL A 281 -15.11 -0.62 -17.14
CA VAL A 281 -14.97 -1.62 -18.20
C VAL A 281 -14.38 -1.03 -19.47
N TYR A 282 -14.77 0.19 -19.84
CA TYR A 282 -14.21 0.88 -21.00
C TYR A 282 -12.72 1.16 -20.84
N LEU A 283 -12.28 1.56 -19.64
CA LEU A 283 -10.89 1.90 -19.38
C LEU A 283 -9.98 0.67 -19.23
N GLY A 284 -10.46 -0.41 -18.60
CA GLY A 284 -9.75 -1.68 -18.46
C GLY A 284 -8.49 -1.62 -17.57
N ALA A 285 -8.43 -0.65 -16.65
CA ALA A 285 -7.33 -0.52 -15.68
C ALA A 285 -7.54 -1.39 -14.43
N ARG A 286 -6.44 -1.79 -13.79
CA ARG A 286 -6.47 -2.33 -12.43
C ARG A 286 -6.74 -1.19 -11.45
N VAL A 287 -7.72 -1.33 -10.57
CA VAL A 287 -8.15 -0.24 -9.68
C VAL A 287 -7.61 -0.45 -8.27
N VAL A 288 -7.06 0.61 -7.68
CA VAL A 288 -6.72 0.69 -6.25
C VAL A 288 -7.21 2.03 -5.71
N ALA A 289 -7.44 2.14 -4.40
CA ALA A 289 -7.95 3.36 -3.80
C ALA A 289 -7.16 3.76 -2.54
N SER A 290 -7.28 5.02 -2.12
CA SER A 290 -6.82 5.43 -0.79
C SER A 290 -7.72 4.81 0.30
N PRO A 291 -7.23 4.62 1.55
CA PRO A 291 -8.11 4.47 2.70
C PRO A 291 -9.17 5.57 2.70
N LEU A 292 -10.37 5.26 3.18
CA LEU A 292 -11.52 6.16 3.01
C LEU A 292 -11.73 7.05 4.24
N PRO A 293 -11.87 8.39 4.07
CA PRO A 293 -12.22 9.29 5.16
C PRO A 293 -13.70 9.16 5.53
N LEU A 294 -13.96 8.96 6.81
CA LEU A 294 -15.28 8.89 7.40
C LEU A 294 -15.58 10.16 8.20
N GLY A 295 -16.68 10.83 7.88
CA GLY A 295 -17.16 12.01 8.60
C GLY A 295 -18.03 11.66 9.80
N ARG A 296 -18.32 12.67 10.63
CA ARG A 296 -19.07 12.56 11.89
C ARG A 296 -20.45 13.25 11.80
N GLY A 297 -21.27 13.10 12.83
CA GLY A 297 -22.54 13.82 12.99
C GLY A 297 -23.74 13.01 12.55
N THR A 298 -24.71 13.66 11.88
CA THR A 298 -25.93 13.03 11.37
C THR A 298 -26.22 13.46 9.93
N VAL A 299 -27.04 12.66 9.23
CA VAL A 299 -27.58 12.97 7.91
C VAL A 299 -29.10 12.77 7.93
N ARG A 300 -29.82 13.71 7.30
CA ARG A 300 -31.27 13.58 7.10
C ARG A 300 -31.52 12.95 5.73
N CYS A 301 -32.18 11.80 5.74
CA CYS A 301 -32.48 10.95 4.60
C CYS A 301 -33.95 10.53 4.66
N GLN A 302 -34.42 9.72 3.70
CA GLN A 302 -35.79 9.17 3.72
C GLN A 302 -36.07 8.27 4.93
N HIS A 303 -35.04 7.66 5.52
CA HIS A 303 -35.13 6.89 6.77
C HIS A 303 -35.13 7.78 8.04
N GLY A 304 -35.25 9.10 7.89
CA GLY A 304 -35.18 10.07 8.99
C GLY A 304 -33.76 10.59 9.22
N GLU A 305 -33.41 10.85 10.48
CA GLU A 305 -32.07 11.28 10.85
C GLU A 305 -31.21 10.07 11.24
N LEU A 306 -30.15 9.80 10.47
CA LEU A 306 -29.22 8.70 10.70
C LEU A 306 -27.87 9.20 11.20
N PRO A 307 -27.15 8.43 12.03
CA PRO A 307 -25.78 8.75 12.41
C PRO A 307 -24.86 8.67 11.19
N LEU A 308 -23.80 9.47 11.22
CA LEU A 308 -22.67 9.37 10.30
C LEU A 308 -21.49 8.70 10.99
N PRO A 309 -20.82 7.73 10.33
CA PRO A 309 -21.06 7.25 8.96
C PRO A 309 -22.36 6.46 8.82
N ALA A 310 -23.04 6.60 7.67
CA ALA A 310 -24.34 5.97 7.45
C ALA A 310 -24.26 4.43 7.59
N PRO A 311 -25.26 3.75 8.18
CA PRO A 311 -25.21 2.32 8.44
C PRO A 311 -24.88 1.46 7.21
N ALA A 312 -25.53 1.73 6.07
CA ALA A 312 -25.26 1.04 4.81
C ALA A 312 -23.82 1.28 4.29
N THR A 313 -23.29 2.51 4.44
CA THR A 313 -21.88 2.83 4.11
C THR A 313 -20.92 1.96 4.92
N VAL A 314 -21.11 1.84 6.24
CA VAL A 314 -20.22 1.04 7.11
C VAL A 314 -20.22 -0.43 6.68
N LEU A 315 -21.37 -0.99 6.32
CA LEU A 315 -21.51 -2.38 5.91
C LEU A 315 -20.93 -2.65 4.51
N CYS A 316 -21.14 -1.75 3.54
CA CYS A 316 -20.49 -1.80 2.22
C CYS A 316 -18.95 -1.82 2.32
N LEU A 317 -18.40 -1.16 3.34
CA LEU A 317 -16.95 -1.04 3.62
C LEU A 317 -16.39 -2.12 4.56
N ARG A 318 -17.12 -3.20 4.84
CA ARG A 318 -16.60 -4.33 5.65
C ARG A 318 -15.32 -4.91 5.03
N GLY A 319 -14.20 -4.75 5.73
CA GLY A 319 -12.86 -5.18 5.28
C GLY A 319 -12.05 -4.11 4.53
N VAL A 320 -12.60 -2.92 4.31
CA VAL A 320 -11.91 -1.76 3.71
C VAL A 320 -11.28 -0.91 4.82
N PRO A 321 -10.02 -0.43 4.69
CA PRO A 321 -9.44 0.49 5.67
C PRO A 321 -10.06 1.88 5.58
N THR A 322 -10.46 2.40 6.73
CA THR A 322 -11.13 3.69 6.89
C THR A 322 -10.49 4.49 8.02
N TYR A 323 -10.57 5.82 7.98
CA TYR A 323 -10.08 6.69 9.05
C TYR A 323 -11.07 7.83 9.35
N ASP A 324 -11.00 8.38 10.56
CA ASP A 324 -11.82 9.53 10.95
C ASP A 324 -11.28 10.82 10.31
N ALA A 325 -12.13 11.51 9.55
CA ALA A 325 -11.78 12.72 8.82
C ALA A 325 -11.77 13.99 9.69
N GLY A 326 -12.25 13.90 10.94
CA GLY A 326 -12.31 15.01 11.90
C GLY A 326 -13.42 16.03 11.66
N ILE A 327 -14.19 15.92 10.56
CA ILE A 327 -15.21 16.90 10.15
C ILE A 327 -16.63 16.32 10.14
N PRO A 328 -17.67 17.16 10.36
CA PRO A 328 -19.05 16.74 10.24
C PRO A 328 -19.48 16.62 8.77
N GLY A 329 -20.38 15.69 8.49
CA GLY A 329 -21.02 15.51 7.18
C GLY A 329 -20.64 14.21 6.48
N GLU A 330 -21.50 13.79 5.55
CA GLU A 330 -21.29 12.57 4.78
C GLU A 330 -20.22 12.83 3.71
N LEU A 331 -19.08 12.13 3.85
CA LEU A 331 -17.96 12.16 2.91
C LEU A 331 -18.04 11.00 1.93
N VAL A 332 -18.39 9.81 2.43
CA VAL A 332 -18.56 8.60 1.64
C VAL A 332 -20.03 8.20 1.69
N THR A 333 -20.71 8.25 0.54
CA THR A 333 -22.10 7.83 0.44
C THR A 333 -22.20 6.30 0.28
N PRO A 334 -23.35 5.67 0.55
CA PRO A 334 -23.52 4.22 0.35
C PRO A 334 -23.17 3.78 -1.08
N THR A 335 -23.56 4.57 -2.08
CA THR A 335 -23.24 4.35 -3.50
C THR A 335 -21.73 4.44 -3.76
N GLY A 336 -21.04 5.48 -3.25
CA GLY A 336 -19.60 5.63 -3.41
C GLY A 336 -18.80 4.51 -2.73
N ALA A 337 -19.19 4.14 -1.51
CA ALA A 337 -18.64 3.00 -0.78
C ALA A 337 -18.80 1.69 -1.56
N ALA A 338 -20.00 1.41 -2.08
CA ALA A 338 -20.25 0.17 -2.80
C ALA A 338 -19.52 0.10 -4.13
N ILE A 339 -19.38 1.21 -4.86
CA ILE A 339 -18.57 1.27 -6.07
C ILE A 339 -17.10 0.94 -5.72
N VAL A 340 -16.46 1.73 -4.84
CA VAL A 340 -15.02 1.59 -4.56
C VAL A 340 -14.67 0.24 -3.94
N ALA A 341 -15.48 -0.27 -3.01
CA ALA A 341 -15.27 -1.59 -2.39
C ALA A 341 -15.54 -2.77 -3.33
N THR A 342 -16.17 -2.55 -4.49
CA THR A 342 -16.37 -3.58 -5.52
C THR A 342 -15.29 -3.55 -6.59
N VAL A 343 -14.76 -2.37 -6.96
CA VAL A 343 -13.75 -2.26 -8.03
C VAL A 343 -12.31 -2.32 -7.55
N ALA A 344 -12.00 -1.86 -6.33
CA ALA A 344 -10.62 -1.75 -5.87
C ALA A 344 -10.03 -3.11 -5.45
N GLU A 345 -8.90 -3.49 -6.05
CA GLU A 345 -8.13 -4.69 -5.71
C GLU A 345 -7.37 -4.54 -4.39
N ALA A 346 -7.00 -3.30 -4.04
CA ALA A 346 -6.27 -2.97 -2.82
C ALA A 346 -6.53 -1.52 -2.39
N PHE A 347 -6.37 -1.27 -1.09
CA PHE A 347 -6.43 0.05 -0.50
C PHE A 347 -5.05 0.43 0.05
N LEU A 348 -4.47 1.49 -0.48
CA LEU A 348 -3.06 1.87 -0.28
C LEU A 348 -2.96 3.36 0.03
N ALA A 349 -2.00 3.75 0.87
CA ALA A 349 -1.48 5.12 0.79
C ALA A 349 -0.93 5.39 -0.63
N TRP A 350 -0.71 6.66 -0.99
CA TRP A 350 -0.31 7.07 -2.34
C TRP A 350 0.71 6.09 -2.97
N PRO A 351 0.32 5.31 -4.01
CA PRO A 351 1.13 4.21 -4.49
C PRO A 351 2.32 4.73 -5.30
N THR A 352 3.34 3.89 -5.48
CA THR A 352 4.38 4.15 -6.46
C THR A 352 3.78 4.04 -7.86
N ILE A 353 3.49 5.18 -8.48
CA ILE A 353 2.88 5.32 -9.80
C ILE A 353 3.59 6.45 -10.56
N VAL A 354 3.70 6.31 -11.88
CA VAL A 354 4.08 7.38 -12.81
C VAL A 354 2.79 7.89 -13.45
N PRO A 355 2.26 9.06 -13.04
CA PRO A 355 0.98 9.55 -13.55
C PRO A 355 1.05 9.89 -15.04
N GLU A 356 0.10 9.37 -15.83
CA GLU A 356 -0.06 9.67 -17.25
C GLU A 356 -1.28 10.57 -17.53
N ARG A 357 -2.34 10.39 -16.74
CA ARG A 357 -3.59 11.17 -16.77
C ARG A 357 -4.15 11.33 -15.36
N VAL A 358 -4.77 12.47 -15.12
CA VAL A 358 -5.50 12.76 -13.88
C VAL A 358 -6.87 13.33 -14.26
N GLY A 359 -7.93 12.75 -13.70
CA GLY A 359 -9.28 13.27 -13.74
C GLY A 359 -9.76 13.60 -12.34
N ILE A 360 -10.56 14.66 -12.22
CA ILE A 360 -11.05 15.19 -10.95
C ILE A 360 -12.57 15.20 -10.96
N GLY A 361 -13.19 14.43 -10.06
CA GLY A 361 -14.62 14.44 -9.83
C GLY A 361 -14.96 15.42 -8.70
N VAL A 362 -15.69 16.48 -9.02
CA VAL A 362 -16.02 17.57 -8.10
C VAL A 362 -17.38 17.34 -7.45
N GLY A 363 -17.41 17.24 -6.12
CA GLY A 363 -18.65 17.08 -5.36
C GLY A 363 -19.41 18.38 -5.14
N THR A 364 -20.70 18.26 -4.81
CA THR A 364 -21.60 19.41 -4.58
C THR A 364 -21.48 20.02 -3.18
N ARG A 365 -21.19 19.18 -2.16
CA ARG A 365 -21.03 19.62 -0.77
C ARG A 365 -19.80 20.50 -0.60
N ARG A 366 -19.87 21.53 0.24
CA ARG A 366 -18.73 22.38 0.64
C ARG A 366 -18.25 21.96 2.02
N PHE A 367 -16.94 21.79 2.17
CA PHE A 367 -16.28 21.57 3.47
C PHE A 367 -15.43 22.81 3.82
N PRO A 368 -15.28 23.14 5.11
CA PRO A 368 -14.57 24.36 5.52
C PRO A 368 -13.05 24.26 5.37
N ASP A 369 -12.50 23.05 5.39
CA ASP A 369 -11.05 22.79 5.50
C ASP A 369 -10.42 22.20 4.22
N ARG A 370 -11.24 21.73 3.26
CA ARG A 370 -10.75 20.99 2.09
C ARG A 370 -11.68 21.11 0.86
N PRO A 371 -11.16 20.98 -0.37
CA PRO A 371 -11.99 20.84 -1.56
C PRO A 371 -12.73 19.50 -1.55
N ASN A 372 -14.02 19.48 -1.91
CA ASN A 372 -14.78 18.25 -2.08
C ASN A 372 -14.50 17.63 -3.47
N VAL A 373 -13.50 16.76 -3.54
CA VAL A 373 -13.03 16.14 -4.80
C VAL A 373 -12.59 14.69 -4.61
N VAL A 374 -12.78 13.89 -5.67
CA VAL A 374 -12.17 12.59 -5.92
C VAL A 374 -11.15 12.75 -7.05
N ARG A 375 -9.96 12.15 -6.93
CA ARG A 375 -8.94 12.18 -7.99
C ARG A 375 -8.75 10.77 -8.55
N ALA A 376 -9.00 10.59 -9.83
CA ALA A 376 -8.66 9.39 -10.58
C ALA A 376 -7.30 9.60 -11.25
N VAL A 377 -6.27 8.86 -10.84
CA VAL A 377 -4.91 8.95 -11.37
C VAL A 377 -4.59 7.68 -12.14
N LEU A 378 -4.55 7.78 -13.48
CA LEU A 378 -4.15 6.68 -14.35
C LEU A 378 -2.66 6.79 -14.66
N GLY A 379 -1.95 5.67 -14.54
CA GLY A 379 -0.56 5.60 -14.97
C GLY A 379 0.02 4.20 -14.86
N SER A 380 1.21 4.01 -15.42
CA SER A 380 2.02 2.86 -15.06
C SER A 380 2.40 2.95 -13.59
N ALA A 381 2.03 1.93 -12.80
CA ALA A 381 2.95 1.56 -11.74
C ALA A 381 4.29 1.27 -12.43
N PRO A 382 5.46 1.74 -11.93
CA PRO A 382 6.70 1.09 -12.30
C PRO A 382 6.47 -0.42 -12.10
N GLU A 383 7.04 -1.26 -12.96
CA GLU A 383 7.03 -2.68 -12.66
C GLU A 383 7.56 -2.84 -11.24
N ALA A 384 6.64 -3.19 -10.34
CA ALA A 384 7.02 -3.80 -9.11
C ALA A 384 7.70 -5.07 -9.58
N HIS A 385 9.02 -5.00 -9.67
CA HIS A 385 9.89 -6.14 -9.57
C HIS A 385 9.77 -6.64 -8.12
N ALA A 386 8.53 -6.92 -7.71
CA ALA A 386 8.17 -7.62 -6.51
C ALA A 386 8.89 -8.94 -6.69
N GLY A 387 9.99 -9.09 -5.94
CA GLY A 387 11.02 -10.08 -6.23
C GLY A 387 10.36 -11.41 -6.60
N THR A 388 10.57 -11.85 -7.84
CA THR A 388 10.14 -13.18 -8.30
C THR A 388 10.79 -14.25 -7.43
N HIS A 389 11.90 -13.87 -6.79
CA HIS A 389 12.69 -14.64 -5.87
C HIS A 389 12.77 -13.99 -4.49
N VAL A 390 13.07 -14.80 -3.49
CA VAL A 390 13.33 -14.40 -2.11
C VAL A 390 14.66 -15.01 -1.67
N VAL A 391 15.49 -14.20 -1.00
CA VAL A 391 16.60 -14.70 -0.19
C VAL A 391 16.12 -14.84 1.25
N LEU A 392 16.14 -16.06 1.76
CA LEU A 392 15.93 -16.38 3.17
C LEU A 392 17.29 -16.46 3.84
N GLU A 393 17.42 -15.93 5.07
CA GLU A 393 18.66 -16.07 5.84
C GLU A 393 18.41 -16.34 7.32
N ALA A 394 19.32 -17.10 7.92
CA ALA A 394 19.40 -17.34 9.36
C ALA A 394 20.85 -17.25 9.84
N ASN A 395 21.06 -16.68 11.03
CA ASN A 395 22.37 -16.70 11.68
C ASN A 395 22.39 -17.81 12.74
N VAL A 396 23.52 -18.53 12.82
CA VAL A 396 23.70 -19.70 13.68
C VAL A 396 25.14 -19.72 14.23
N ASP A 397 25.30 -19.77 15.56
CA ASP A 397 26.59 -19.79 16.28
C ASP A 397 26.72 -20.96 17.28
N ASP A 398 25.82 -21.93 17.17
CA ASP A 398 25.66 -23.10 18.05
C ASP A 398 25.46 -24.42 17.29
N MET A 399 25.67 -24.44 15.97
CA MET A 399 25.66 -25.66 15.14
C MET A 399 27.02 -25.94 14.47
N THR A 400 27.26 -27.21 14.11
CA THR A 400 28.51 -27.62 13.44
C THR A 400 28.47 -27.40 11.93
N GLY A 401 29.64 -27.37 11.28
CA GLY A 401 29.74 -27.30 9.82
C GLY A 401 29.17 -28.53 9.11
N GLU A 402 29.15 -29.70 9.76
CA GLU A 402 28.53 -30.93 9.23
C GLU A 402 27.00 -30.79 9.14
N LEU A 403 26.37 -30.27 10.20
CA LEU A 403 24.94 -29.97 10.21
C LEU A 403 24.59 -28.86 9.19
N ALA A 404 25.46 -27.85 9.04
CA ALA A 404 25.26 -26.81 8.03
C ALA A 404 25.33 -27.41 6.61
N GLY A 405 26.29 -28.28 6.33
CA GLY A 405 26.39 -29.00 5.06
C GLY A 405 25.17 -29.88 4.78
N HIS A 406 24.62 -30.55 5.80
CA HIS A 406 23.37 -31.30 5.67
C HIS A 406 22.19 -30.39 5.34
N ALA A 407 21.98 -29.31 6.11
CA ALA A 407 20.89 -28.37 5.90
C ALA A 407 20.89 -27.77 4.49
N LEU A 408 22.05 -27.39 3.96
CA LEU A 408 22.19 -26.88 2.58
C LEU A 408 21.75 -27.91 1.53
N ALA A 409 22.16 -29.18 1.68
CA ALA A 409 21.74 -30.25 0.77
C ALA A 409 20.23 -30.54 0.85
N THR A 410 19.66 -30.52 2.06
CA THR A 410 18.21 -30.69 2.28
C THR A 410 17.41 -29.53 1.68
N LEU A 411 17.89 -28.29 1.81
CA LEU A 411 17.26 -27.09 1.23
C LEU A 411 17.27 -27.11 -0.31
N LEU A 412 18.38 -27.50 -0.93
CA LEU A 412 18.46 -27.71 -2.39
C LEU A 412 17.48 -28.81 -2.84
N THR A 413 17.43 -29.92 -2.11
CA THR A 413 16.50 -31.04 -2.40
C THR A 413 15.03 -30.63 -2.25
N ALA A 414 14.72 -29.73 -1.32
CA ALA A 414 13.38 -29.16 -1.14
C ALA A 414 13.00 -28.12 -2.24
N GLY A 415 13.89 -27.83 -3.18
CA GLY A 415 13.64 -26.92 -4.31
C GLY A 415 14.06 -25.48 -4.05
N ALA A 416 15.08 -25.24 -3.22
CA ALA A 416 15.85 -24.01 -3.32
C ALA A 416 16.57 -23.94 -4.68
N LEU A 417 16.70 -22.73 -5.23
CA LEU A 417 17.45 -22.49 -6.47
C LEU A 417 18.96 -22.38 -6.20
N ASP A 418 19.33 -21.94 -5.01
CA ASP A 418 20.69 -21.94 -4.48
C ASP A 418 20.64 -21.93 -2.94
N ALA A 419 21.66 -22.46 -2.28
CA ALA A 419 21.80 -22.44 -0.83
C ALA A 419 23.29 -22.42 -0.45
N TRP A 420 23.69 -21.48 0.42
CA TRP A 420 25.09 -21.29 0.81
C TRP A 420 25.24 -20.90 2.28
N ALA A 421 26.47 -21.01 2.80
CA ALA A 421 26.83 -20.58 4.15
C ALA A 421 27.93 -19.52 4.11
N THR A 422 27.73 -18.39 4.78
CA THR A 422 28.70 -17.29 4.90
C THR A 422 29.29 -17.24 6.32
N PRO A 423 30.61 -17.32 6.53
CA PRO A 423 31.19 -17.20 7.86
C PRO A 423 31.09 -15.78 8.42
N VAL A 424 30.70 -15.66 9.69
CA VAL A 424 30.52 -14.37 10.39
C VAL A 424 30.98 -14.44 11.85
N THR A 425 31.35 -13.30 12.42
CA THR A 425 31.58 -13.16 13.86
C THR A 425 30.33 -12.57 14.52
N MET A 426 29.77 -13.28 15.49
CA MET A 426 28.56 -12.91 16.22
C MET A 426 28.88 -12.38 17.63
N LYS A 427 27.83 -11.96 18.36
CA LYS A 427 27.93 -11.42 19.73
C LYS A 427 28.73 -12.37 20.64
N LYS A 428 29.42 -11.80 21.63
CA LYS A 428 30.35 -12.54 22.52
C LYS A 428 31.55 -13.16 21.78
N GLY A 429 31.89 -12.66 20.59
CA GLY A 429 33.06 -13.11 19.80
C GLY A 429 32.92 -14.50 19.19
N ARG A 430 31.68 -15.00 19.04
CA ARG A 430 31.41 -16.36 18.56
C ARG A 430 31.56 -16.45 17.04
N PRO A 431 32.36 -17.37 16.50
CA PRO A 431 32.27 -17.74 15.10
C PRO A 431 30.90 -18.36 14.83
N GLY A 432 30.28 -17.98 13.72
CA GLY A 432 28.99 -18.50 13.27
C GLY A 432 28.87 -18.48 11.75
N LEU A 433 27.73 -18.95 11.26
CA LEU A 433 27.38 -18.94 9.85
C LEU A 433 26.11 -18.12 9.63
N VAL A 434 26.01 -17.51 8.45
CA VAL A 434 24.73 -17.13 7.85
C VAL A 434 24.38 -18.22 6.84
N ILE A 435 23.33 -18.99 7.13
CA ILE A 435 22.73 -19.91 6.16
C ILE A 435 21.77 -19.09 5.31
N SER A 436 22.02 -19.04 4.00
CA SER A 436 21.27 -18.23 3.04
C SER A 436 20.70 -19.11 1.92
N VAL A 437 19.47 -18.84 1.49
CA VAL A 437 18.73 -19.66 0.52
C VAL A 437 18.03 -18.78 -0.49
N LEU A 438 18.32 -18.95 -1.77
CA LEU A 438 17.60 -18.30 -2.87
C LEU A 438 16.48 -19.21 -3.36
N CYS A 439 15.26 -18.71 -3.41
CA CYS A 439 14.09 -19.47 -3.86
C CYS A 439 13.10 -18.61 -4.64
N GLU A 440 12.15 -19.24 -5.34
CA GLU A 440 10.97 -18.54 -5.86
C GLU A 440 10.07 -18.07 -4.73
N ARG A 441 9.42 -16.91 -4.88
CA ARG A 441 8.52 -16.34 -3.86
C ARG A 441 7.49 -17.35 -3.32
N ALA A 442 6.89 -18.15 -4.20
CA ALA A 442 5.89 -19.16 -3.85
C ALA A 442 6.42 -20.33 -2.98
N ARG A 443 7.74 -20.48 -2.86
CA ARG A 443 8.40 -21.53 -2.07
C ARG A 443 8.96 -21.00 -0.74
N ALA A 444 8.91 -19.69 -0.50
CA ALA A 444 9.57 -19.03 0.62
C ALA A 444 9.13 -19.56 2.00
N ASP A 445 7.83 -19.76 2.23
CA ASP A 445 7.32 -20.24 3.52
C ASP A 445 7.71 -21.72 3.75
N ALA A 446 7.62 -22.56 2.72
CA ALA A 446 8.01 -23.97 2.79
C ALA A 446 9.52 -24.14 3.07
N LEU A 447 10.37 -23.35 2.40
CA LEU A 447 11.82 -23.38 2.63
C LEU A 447 12.24 -22.71 3.94
N SER A 448 11.46 -21.74 4.45
CA SER A 448 11.64 -21.21 5.80
C SER A 448 11.40 -22.30 6.86
N ALA A 449 10.36 -23.13 6.67
CA ALA A 449 10.09 -24.25 7.57
C ALA A 449 11.21 -25.31 7.55
N VAL A 450 11.76 -25.65 6.36
CA VAL A 450 12.93 -26.53 6.25
C VAL A 450 14.14 -25.92 6.95
N LEU A 451 14.44 -24.64 6.70
CA LEU A 451 15.59 -23.97 7.33
C LEU A 451 15.49 -23.93 8.86
N LEU A 452 14.30 -23.73 9.42
CA LEU A 452 14.06 -23.76 10.88
C LEU A 452 14.06 -25.18 11.47
N THR A 453 13.87 -26.21 10.64
CA THR A 453 13.90 -27.63 11.08
C THR A 453 15.33 -28.18 11.06
N GLU A 454 16.11 -27.83 10.03
CA GLU A 454 17.46 -28.34 9.78
C GLU A 454 18.58 -27.51 10.44
N THR A 455 18.25 -26.41 11.11
CA THR A 455 19.22 -25.54 11.80
C THR A 455 18.79 -25.24 13.23
N SER A 456 19.71 -24.73 14.04
CA SER A 456 19.44 -24.24 15.40
C SER A 456 18.73 -22.87 15.44
N SER A 457 18.42 -22.26 14.29
CA SER A 457 17.91 -20.89 14.27
C SER A 457 16.46 -20.80 14.70
N ILE A 458 16.14 -19.78 15.51
CA ILE A 458 14.80 -19.53 16.05
C ILE A 458 13.95 -18.67 15.09
N GLY A 459 14.55 -18.09 14.04
CA GLY A 459 13.85 -17.24 13.10
C GLY A 459 14.60 -17.01 11.80
N VAL A 460 13.84 -16.76 10.73
CA VAL A 460 14.35 -16.50 9.38
C VAL A 460 14.02 -15.06 8.99
N ARG A 461 14.99 -14.34 8.43
CA ARG A 461 14.73 -13.06 7.74
C ARG A 461 14.58 -13.30 6.24
N ARG A 462 13.72 -12.52 5.58
CA ARG A 462 13.43 -12.64 4.15
C ARG A 462 13.69 -11.33 3.43
N PHE A 463 14.32 -11.41 2.27
CA PHE A 463 14.58 -10.29 1.38
C PHE A 463 13.99 -10.62 0.00
N GLU A 464 13.10 -9.78 -0.52
CA GLU A 464 12.62 -9.92 -1.89
C GLU A 464 13.73 -9.49 -2.85
N VAL A 465 14.04 -10.31 -3.86
CA VAL A 465 15.12 -10.03 -4.81
C VAL A 465 14.69 -10.21 -6.25
N VAL A 466 15.29 -9.38 -7.10
CA VAL A 466 15.07 -9.32 -8.54
C VAL A 466 16.24 -10.00 -9.24
N ARG A 467 15.97 -10.81 -10.27
CA ARG A 467 17.03 -11.50 -11.02
C ARG A 467 16.88 -11.21 -12.51
N THR A 468 17.95 -10.69 -13.11
CA THR A 468 18.10 -10.55 -14.56
C THR A 468 18.80 -11.78 -15.11
N GLU A 469 18.14 -12.53 -15.98
CA GLU A 469 18.65 -13.80 -16.51
C GLU A 469 18.87 -13.75 -18.02
N ARG A 470 19.90 -14.45 -18.48
CA ARG A 470 20.05 -14.81 -19.90
C ARG A 470 19.20 -16.05 -20.19
N PRO A 471 18.35 -16.04 -21.23
CA PRO A 471 17.73 -17.25 -21.75
C PRO A 471 18.78 -18.35 -21.99
N ARG A 472 18.52 -19.53 -21.42
CA ARG A 472 19.41 -20.69 -21.52
C ARG A 472 18.73 -21.86 -22.19
N ARG A 473 19.45 -22.53 -23.09
CA ARG A 473 19.07 -23.85 -23.63
C ARG A 473 20.15 -24.88 -23.34
N VAL A 474 19.76 -26.15 -23.27
CA VAL A 474 20.69 -27.27 -23.32
C VAL A 474 20.86 -27.65 -24.80
N HIS A 475 22.10 -27.78 -25.24
CA HIS A 475 22.46 -28.27 -26.57
C HIS A 475 23.48 -29.39 -26.39
N VAL A 476 23.24 -30.56 -26.99
CA VAL A 476 24.11 -31.73 -26.85
C VAL A 476 25.03 -31.84 -28.06
N VAL A 477 26.34 -31.98 -27.83
CA VAL A 477 27.30 -32.28 -28.89
C VAL A 477 27.87 -33.68 -28.74
N GLU A 478 28.20 -34.29 -29.87
CA GLU A 478 28.98 -35.51 -29.91
C GLU A 478 30.47 -35.21 -29.85
N THR A 479 31.21 -35.98 -29.06
CA THR A 479 32.67 -35.87 -28.94
C THR A 479 33.31 -37.25 -28.99
N PRO A 480 34.65 -37.35 -29.18
CA PRO A 480 35.38 -38.62 -29.05
C PRO A 480 35.24 -39.31 -27.68
N PHE A 481 34.70 -38.61 -26.67
CA PHE A 481 34.44 -39.11 -25.32
C PHE A 481 32.93 -39.36 -25.07
N GLY A 482 32.11 -39.31 -26.12
CA GLY A 482 30.64 -39.46 -26.08
C GLY A 482 29.90 -38.13 -26.06
N SER A 483 28.57 -38.22 -26.02
CA SER A 483 27.65 -37.08 -25.95
C SER A 483 27.85 -36.26 -24.68
N ILE A 484 27.92 -34.93 -24.83
CA ILE A 484 28.07 -33.97 -23.72
C ILE A 484 27.04 -32.84 -23.89
N PRO A 485 26.16 -32.61 -22.89
CA PRO A 485 25.29 -31.44 -22.87
C PRO A 485 26.10 -30.17 -22.56
N LEU A 486 25.82 -29.10 -23.28
CA LEU A 486 26.27 -27.75 -22.98
C LEU A 486 25.08 -26.86 -22.62
N LYS A 487 25.28 -26.06 -21.59
CA LYS A 487 24.42 -24.92 -21.26
C LYS A 487 24.85 -23.73 -22.13
N VAL A 488 23.97 -23.32 -23.03
CA VAL A 488 24.14 -22.17 -23.93
C VAL A 488 23.23 -21.04 -23.45
N SER A 489 23.83 -19.94 -23.00
CA SER A 489 23.14 -18.76 -22.45
C SER A 489 23.24 -17.58 -23.43
N GLU A 490 22.15 -17.28 -24.13
CA GLU A 490 22.05 -16.27 -25.19
C GLU A 490 21.30 -15.02 -24.69
N GLY A 491 21.05 -14.04 -25.57
CA GLY A 491 20.23 -12.85 -25.30
C GLY A 491 20.96 -11.52 -25.45
N ALA A 492 20.30 -10.42 -25.08
CA ALA A 492 20.73 -9.04 -25.35
C ALA A 492 22.00 -8.58 -24.60
N PHE A 493 22.54 -9.39 -23.69
CA PHE A 493 23.65 -9.03 -22.80
C PHE A 493 25.05 -9.33 -23.37
N GLY A 494 25.20 -9.37 -24.70
CA GLY A 494 26.45 -9.70 -25.39
C GLY A 494 26.53 -11.15 -25.91
N PRO A 495 27.70 -11.62 -26.36
CA PRO A 495 27.83 -12.91 -27.06
C PRO A 495 27.40 -14.11 -26.19
N PRO A 496 26.94 -15.23 -26.81
CA PRO A 496 26.53 -16.43 -26.10
C PRO A 496 27.62 -16.96 -25.16
N GLN A 497 27.23 -17.31 -23.92
CA GLN A 497 28.10 -18.03 -23.01
C GLN A 497 27.81 -19.53 -23.14
N VAL A 498 28.83 -20.31 -23.46
CA VAL A 498 28.72 -21.76 -23.68
C VAL A 498 29.55 -22.48 -22.63
N LYS A 499 28.92 -23.36 -21.85
CA LYS A 499 29.59 -24.16 -20.81
C LYS A 499 29.15 -25.62 -20.91
N PRO A 500 30.07 -26.58 -21.20
CA PRO A 500 29.78 -28.01 -21.04
C PRO A 500 29.38 -28.31 -19.59
N GLU A 501 28.40 -29.19 -19.39
CA GLU A 501 28.03 -29.63 -18.05
C GLU A 501 29.18 -30.42 -17.42
N PHE A 502 29.61 -29.98 -16.24
CA PHE A 502 30.89 -30.38 -15.70
C PHE A 502 30.90 -31.84 -15.24
N ASP A 503 29.82 -32.30 -14.61
CA ASP A 503 29.72 -33.68 -14.09
C ASP A 503 29.72 -34.69 -15.24
N ALA A 504 29.00 -34.42 -16.33
CA ALA A 504 29.09 -35.20 -17.56
C ALA A 504 30.53 -35.23 -18.11
N CYS A 505 31.25 -34.10 -18.11
CA CYS A 505 32.66 -34.07 -18.50
C CYS A 505 33.55 -34.92 -17.57
N VAL A 506 33.30 -34.91 -16.25
CA VAL A 506 34.04 -35.72 -15.26
C VAL A 506 33.77 -37.21 -15.46
N GLU A 507 32.52 -37.62 -15.67
CA GLU A 507 32.13 -39.00 -15.95
C GLU A 507 32.81 -39.52 -17.23
N ARG A 508 32.71 -38.76 -18.34
CA ARG A 508 33.37 -39.13 -19.61
C ARG A 508 34.89 -39.15 -19.48
N ALA A 509 35.49 -38.20 -18.76
CA ALA A 509 36.93 -38.16 -18.50
C ALA A 509 37.40 -39.40 -17.73
N ARG A 510 36.66 -39.80 -16.70
CA ARG A 510 36.94 -40.99 -15.88
C ARG A 510 36.80 -42.28 -16.69
N ALA A 511 35.75 -42.38 -17.52
CA ALA A 511 35.54 -43.54 -18.39
C ALA A 511 36.62 -43.68 -19.48
N ALA A 512 37.11 -42.57 -20.04
CA ALA A 512 38.14 -42.56 -21.08
C ALA A 512 39.58 -42.50 -20.54
N GLY A 513 39.80 -42.39 -19.22
CA GLY A 513 41.13 -42.30 -18.62
C GLY A 513 41.90 -41.01 -18.94
N VAL A 514 41.21 -39.92 -19.27
CA VAL A 514 41.81 -38.64 -19.70
C VAL A 514 41.55 -37.50 -18.70
N PRO A 515 42.34 -36.41 -18.72
CA PRO A 515 42.04 -35.21 -17.93
C PRO A 515 40.71 -34.55 -18.36
N VAL A 516 39.89 -34.12 -17.40
CA VAL A 516 38.59 -33.45 -17.67
C VAL A 516 38.70 -32.23 -18.59
N ARG A 517 39.82 -31.49 -18.54
CA ARG A 517 40.10 -30.37 -19.45
C ARG A 517 40.11 -30.77 -20.93
N THR A 518 40.52 -32.01 -21.25
CA THR A 518 40.53 -32.54 -22.62
C THR A 518 39.11 -32.76 -23.13
N VAL A 519 38.24 -33.27 -22.26
CA VAL A 519 36.82 -33.51 -22.54
C VAL A 519 36.06 -32.18 -22.72
N ILE A 520 36.29 -31.21 -21.83
CA ILE A 520 35.74 -29.84 -21.94
C ILE A 520 36.19 -29.17 -23.25
N ALA A 521 37.47 -29.29 -23.62
CA ALA A 521 38.00 -28.72 -24.85
C ALA A 521 37.37 -29.37 -26.10
N ALA A 522 37.17 -30.70 -26.09
CA ALA A 522 36.51 -31.40 -27.18
C ALA A 522 35.03 -30.99 -27.33
N ALA A 523 34.29 -30.85 -26.22
CA ALA A 523 32.90 -30.38 -26.26
C ALA A 523 32.79 -28.95 -26.81
N LEU A 524 33.67 -28.04 -26.39
CA LEU A 524 33.72 -26.67 -26.90
C LEU A 524 34.16 -26.58 -28.37
N ALA A 525 35.04 -27.49 -28.82
CA ALA A 525 35.44 -27.57 -30.22
C ALA A 525 34.31 -28.11 -31.10
N ALA A 526 33.62 -29.17 -30.66
CA ALA A 526 32.44 -29.72 -31.34
C ALA A 526 31.33 -28.67 -31.50
N TYR A 527 31.02 -27.91 -30.43
CA TYR A 527 30.03 -26.83 -30.48
C TYR A 527 30.38 -25.67 -31.44
N ARG A 528 31.67 -25.48 -31.78
CA ARG A 528 32.09 -24.47 -32.76
C ARG A 528 32.05 -24.98 -34.20
N GLY A 529 31.95 -26.30 -34.39
CA GLY A 529 31.83 -26.94 -35.70
C GLY A 529 30.38 -27.31 -36.08
N SER A 530 29.45 -27.19 -35.13
CA SER A 530 27.99 -27.34 -35.28
C SER A 530 27.29 -26.00 -35.49
#